data_AF-A0A9J7MAN5-F1
#
_entry.id   AF-A0A9J7MAN5-F1
#
_cell.length_a   1.000
_cell.length_b   1.000
_cell.length_c   1.000
_cell.angle_alpha   90.00
_cell.angle_beta   90.00
_cell.angle_gamma   90.00
#
_symmetry.space_group_name_H-M   'P 1'
#
loop_
_entity.id
_entity.type
_entity.pdbx_description
1 polymer ?
#
loop_
_entity_poly.entity_id
_entity_poly.type
_entity_poly.pdbx_seq_one_letter_code
_entity_poly.pdbx_strand_id
1 'polypeptide(L)'
;MCDLPERGYTSLGCWKDTWKRAIPTLERTDARLDGFYKARANAIEKCYQVARSRGFTVFAVQDGGWCAGSANALNTYRKYGPSRTCAADGEGGPWGNAVYKITGGPIEPPGPVNHVCLGQLSCQTPKPGTCLAWGDPHYITFDNRRHDFQGTCKYVLVRHADFTVAVRNVHRPGRSQRVAFCDRVEVTVYGYKIQIRSGGGRDVLVNGYRRSLPVCLNRKVSISISGLNVLIQTDRCFSLTYDGNHRVEIKAPASYKGKLRGMCGNYNGQPNDDNLMPGGQVASTSLLYGNSWIAPDDDTCPDTRPQDNFDSNDIRPADRQRYLHPSKCGLLKAANGPFRSCNSIVSPTEFVETCVFDMAAYRGDQLVLCQNLQAYADACVSAGGKPQQWRRSGFCAVPCPPHSHYSQCATPCPRTCADSGPRPCTRNCVESCVCDNGYVLSGAHCVPLSSCGCSKDGNLYESKFNDHPAVS
;
A
#
# COMPACT_ATOMS: atom_id res chain seq x y z
N MET A 1 12.19 23.78 -9.68
CA MET A 1 10.77 24.07 -9.36
C MET A 1 10.08 22.74 -9.10
N CYS A 2 9.35 22.64 -7.99
CA CYS A 2 8.64 21.42 -7.60
C CYS A 2 7.22 21.46 -8.17
N ASP A 3 6.90 20.56 -9.09
CA ASP A 3 5.56 20.47 -9.67
C ASP A 3 4.64 19.65 -8.76
N LEU A 4 3.48 20.23 -8.43
CA LEU A 4 2.36 19.52 -7.82
C LEU A 4 1.81 18.49 -8.84
N PRO A 5 1.20 17.38 -8.36
CA PRO A 5 0.65 16.35 -9.24
C PRO A 5 -0.41 16.92 -10.18
N GLU A 6 -0.68 16.21 -11.27
CA GLU A 6 -1.73 16.56 -12.26
C GLU A 6 -2.93 17.21 -11.57
N ARG A 7 -3.26 18.42 -12.04
CA ARG A 7 -4.25 19.33 -11.43
C ARG A 7 -5.46 18.51 -10.98
N GLY A 8 -5.79 18.55 -9.69
CA GLY A 8 -6.91 17.81 -9.08
C GLY A 8 -8.29 18.35 -9.48
N TYR A 9 -8.36 18.90 -10.69
CA TYR A 9 -9.49 19.48 -11.35
C TYR A 9 -9.30 19.44 -12.87
N THR A 10 -10.39 19.28 -13.62
CA THR A 10 -10.41 19.30 -15.09
C THR A 10 -11.21 20.49 -15.58
N SER A 11 -10.79 21.11 -16.69
CA SER A 11 -11.53 22.22 -17.30
C SER A 11 -12.87 21.72 -17.84
N LEU A 12 -13.93 22.47 -17.54
CA LEU A 12 -15.27 22.34 -18.12
C LEU A 12 -15.52 23.38 -19.23
N GLY A 13 -14.52 24.19 -19.56
CA GLY A 13 -14.58 25.20 -20.63
C GLY A 13 -14.89 26.62 -20.13
N CYS A 14 -15.19 27.50 -21.09
CA CYS A 14 -15.47 28.91 -20.87
C CYS A 14 -16.97 29.21 -20.93
N TRP A 15 -17.51 29.86 -19.90
CA TRP A 15 -18.94 30.08 -19.72
C TRP A 15 -19.25 31.53 -19.41
N LYS A 16 -20.34 32.05 -19.98
CA LYS A 16 -20.75 33.44 -19.80
C LYS A 16 -21.24 33.68 -18.38
N ASP A 17 -20.92 34.85 -17.84
CA ASP A 17 -21.44 35.34 -16.56
C ASP A 17 -22.13 36.69 -16.73
N THR A 18 -22.92 37.07 -15.72
CA THR A 18 -23.61 38.37 -15.70
C THR A 18 -23.65 38.93 -14.28
N TRP A 19 -24.15 40.15 -14.12
CA TRP A 19 -24.38 40.75 -12.81
C TRP A 19 -25.25 39.87 -11.88
N LYS A 20 -26.17 39.07 -12.44
CA LYS A 20 -26.76 37.92 -11.74
C LYS A 20 -25.82 36.73 -11.91
N ARG A 21 -24.93 36.51 -10.94
CA ARG A 21 -23.84 35.53 -11.06
C ARG A 21 -24.34 34.11 -11.33
N ALA A 22 -23.68 33.41 -12.26
CA ALA A 22 -23.88 31.97 -12.50
C ALA A 22 -23.29 31.12 -11.36
N ILE A 23 -22.12 31.52 -10.85
CA ILE A 23 -21.49 30.92 -9.68
C ILE A 23 -21.18 32.07 -8.69
N PRO A 24 -21.64 31.98 -7.43
CA PRO A 24 -21.35 32.97 -6.39
C PRO A 24 -19.85 33.18 -6.16
N THR A 25 -19.49 34.38 -5.71
CA THR A 25 -18.11 34.75 -5.40
C THR A 25 -17.57 34.02 -4.16
N LEU A 26 -16.27 33.73 -4.18
CA LEU A 26 -15.50 33.30 -3.00
C LEU A 26 -14.46 34.33 -2.57
N GLU A 27 -14.32 35.45 -3.29
CA GLU A 27 -13.36 36.48 -2.93
C GLU A 27 -13.56 36.98 -1.50
N ARG A 28 -12.44 37.16 -0.77
CA ARG A 28 -12.42 37.61 0.64
C ARG A 28 -13.16 36.71 1.63
N THR A 29 -13.52 35.49 1.22
CA THR A 29 -14.15 34.52 2.12
C THR A 29 -13.14 33.55 2.77
N ASP A 30 -11.87 33.65 2.40
CA ASP A 30 -10.75 32.85 2.89
C ASP A 30 -9.45 33.66 2.70
N ALA A 31 -8.49 33.55 3.63
CA ALA A 31 -7.24 34.29 3.60
C ALA A 31 -6.42 34.09 2.30
N ARG A 32 -6.59 32.93 1.63
CA ARG A 32 -5.95 32.65 0.32
C ARG A 32 -6.48 33.54 -0.80
N LEU A 33 -7.65 34.15 -0.63
CA LEU A 33 -8.35 35.01 -1.60
C LEU A 33 -8.42 36.47 -1.14
N ASP A 34 -7.57 36.87 -0.21
CA ASP A 34 -7.43 38.27 0.16
C ASP A 34 -6.59 39.04 -0.89
N GLY A 35 -6.65 40.37 -0.80
CA GLY A 35 -5.95 41.27 -1.71
C GLY A 35 -6.62 41.45 -3.09
N PHE A 36 -5.88 42.05 -4.02
CA PHE A 36 -6.36 42.32 -5.37
C PHE A 36 -6.21 41.10 -6.27
N TYR A 37 -7.32 40.58 -6.79
CA TYR A 37 -7.34 39.31 -7.51
C TYR A 37 -6.51 39.29 -8.80
N LYS A 38 -6.39 40.42 -9.54
CA LYS A 38 -5.58 40.47 -10.78
C LYS A 38 -4.08 40.43 -10.56
N ALA A 39 -3.63 40.71 -9.33
CA ALA A 39 -2.22 40.59 -8.95
C ALA A 39 -1.92 39.25 -8.24
N ARG A 40 -2.92 38.36 -8.14
CA ARG A 40 -2.82 37.13 -7.35
C ARG A 40 -2.07 36.06 -8.13
N ALA A 41 -0.82 35.81 -7.75
CA ALA A 41 -0.10 34.63 -8.23
C ALA A 41 -0.85 33.33 -7.87
N ASN A 42 -0.90 32.41 -8.83
CA ASN A 42 -1.56 31.09 -8.73
C ASN A 42 -3.06 31.18 -8.44
N ALA A 43 -3.78 32.07 -9.13
CA ALA A 43 -5.19 32.32 -8.85
C ALA A 43 -6.07 31.06 -9.01
N ILE A 44 -5.82 30.24 -10.04
CA ILE A 44 -6.55 28.99 -10.28
C ILE A 44 -6.37 28.01 -9.10
N GLU A 45 -5.13 27.81 -8.66
CA GLU A 45 -4.82 26.87 -7.58
C GLU A 45 -5.38 27.35 -6.24
N LYS A 46 -5.28 28.64 -5.93
CA LYS A 46 -5.86 29.20 -4.70
C LYS A 46 -7.38 29.08 -4.70
N CYS A 47 -8.03 29.38 -5.83
CA CYS A 47 -9.47 29.23 -5.97
C CYS A 47 -9.92 27.77 -5.84
N TYR A 48 -9.19 26.86 -6.49
CA TYR A 48 -9.38 25.42 -6.36
C TYR A 48 -9.34 24.96 -4.91
N GLN A 49 -8.30 25.33 -4.16
CA GLN A 49 -8.12 24.87 -2.79
C GLN A 49 -9.22 25.39 -1.85
N VAL A 50 -9.72 26.61 -2.07
CA VAL A 50 -10.79 27.20 -1.26
C VAL A 50 -12.13 26.55 -1.57
N ALA A 51 -12.44 26.34 -2.86
CA ALA A 51 -13.63 25.61 -3.27
C ALA A 51 -13.60 24.16 -2.76
N ARG A 52 -12.44 23.50 -2.83
CA ARG A 52 -12.24 22.13 -2.32
C ARG A 52 -12.38 22.04 -0.80
N SER A 53 -11.83 23.00 -0.04
CA SER A 53 -11.98 23.02 1.42
C SER A 53 -13.42 23.25 1.87
N ARG A 54 -14.29 23.78 0.99
CA ARG A 54 -15.72 23.92 1.21
C ARG A 54 -16.56 22.75 0.69
N GLY A 55 -15.90 21.69 0.21
CA GLY A 55 -16.57 20.51 -0.36
C GLY A 55 -17.28 20.76 -1.69
N PHE A 56 -16.94 21.83 -2.41
CA PHE A 56 -17.54 22.10 -3.71
C PHE A 56 -16.97 21.18 -4.78
N THR A 57 -17.80 20.82 -5.76
CA THR A 57 -17.43 19.95 -6.88
C THR A 57 -17.02 20.73 -8.13
N VAL A 58 -17.32 22.03 -8.17
CA VAL A 58 -17.01 22.95 -9.27
C VAL A 58 -16.58 24.31 -8.71
N PHE A 59 -15.56 24.89 -9.33
CA PHE A 59 -15.13 26.27 -9.09
C PHE A 59 -14.89 26.99 -10.43
N ALA A 60 -14.77 28.30 -10.39
CA ALA A 60 -14.49 29.11 -11.56
C ALA A 60 -13.53 30.26 -11.26
N VAL A 61 -12.77 30.67 -12.28
CA VAL A 61 -11.93 31.86 -12.27
C VAL A 61 -12.39 32.81 -13.37
N GLN A 62 -12.48 34.10 -13.06
CA GLN A 62 -12.94 35.15 -13.97
C GLN A 62 -11.95 36.32 -13.99
N ASP A 63 -11.84 37.00 -15.13
CA ASP A 63 -11.17 38.31 -15.27
C ASP A 63 -9.75 38.39 -14.66
N GLY A 64 -8.94 37.33 -14.86
CA GLY A 64 -7.54 37.31 -14.42
C GLY A 64 -7.35 36.97 -12.94
N GLY A 65 -8.26 36.18 -12.35
CA GLY A 65 -8.02 35.57 -11.02
C GLY A 65 -9.15 35.69 -10.00
N TRP A 66 -10.28 36.30 -10.36
CA TRP A 66 -11.45 36.41 -9.47
C TRP A 66 -12.09 35.05 -9.26
N CYS A 67 -12.22 34.62 -8.01
CA CYS A 67 -12.63 33.27 -7.63
C CYS A 67 -14.13 33.17 -7.34
N ALA A 68 -14.73 32.09 -7.85
CA ALA A 68 -16.11 31.71 -7.61
C ALA A 68 -16.26 30.21 -7.34
N GLY A 69 -17.25 29.85 -6.53
CA GLY A 69 -17.59 28.47 -6.21
C GLY A 69 -18.83 28.36 -5.32
N SER A 70 -19.57 27.26 -5.48
CA SER A 70 -20.71 26.95 -4.62
C SER A 70 -21.05 25.46 -4.68
N ALA A 71 -21.81 24.98 -3.70
CA ALA A 71 -22.30 23.60 -3.68
C ALA A 71 -23.19 23.25 -4.89
N ASN A 72 -23.89 24.24 -5.46
CA ASN A 72 -24.77 24.06 -6.62
C ASN A 72 -24.11 24.44 -7.96
N ALA A 73 -22.81 24.76 -7.97
CA ALA A 73 -22.12 25.30 -9.14
C ALA A 73 -22.18 24.36 -10.36
N LEU A 74 -22.23 23.04 -10.15
CA LEU A 74 -22.37 22.04 -11.22
C LEU A 74 -23.66 22.20 -12.03
N ASN A 75 -24.73 22.73 -11.43
CA ASN A 75 -26.02 22.93 -12.10
C ASN A 75 -26.17 24.36 -12.66
N THR A 76 -25.41 25.33 -12.15
CA THR A 76 -25.62 26.75 -12.48
C THR A 76 -24.58 27.34 -13.42
N TYR A 77 -23.40 26.73 -13.57
CA TYR A 77 -22.32 27.33 -14.36
C TYR A 77 -22.66 27.54 -15.85
N ARG A 78 -23.57 26.73 -16.40
CA ARG A 78 -24.00 26.80 -17.81
C ARG A 78 -25.14 27.79 -18.05
N LYS A 79 -25.65 28.46 -17.01
CA LYS A 79 -26.89 29.26 -17.03
C LYS A 79 -26.98 30.28 -18.17
N TYR A 80 -25.88 30.90 -18.57
CA TYR A 80 -25.85 31.94 -19.61
C TYR A 80 -25.21 31.50 -20.93
N GLY A 81 -24.94 30.20 -21.08
CA GLY A 81 -24.32 29.63 -22.28
C GLY A 81 -22.79 29.78 -22.34
N PRO A 82 -22.16 29.25 -23.41
CA PRO A 82 -20.71 29.30 -23.59
C PRO A 82 -20.22 30.73 -23.85
N SER A 83 -18.96 31.01 -23.48
CA SER A 83 -18.29 32.28 -23.78
C SER A 83 -16.99 32.05 -24.56
N ARG A 84 -16.53 33.09 -25.26
CA ARG A 84 -15.22 33.14 -25.93
C ARG A 84 -14.26 34.13 -25.25
N THR A 85 -14.67 34.74 -24.14
CA THR A 85 -13.89 35.81 -23.49
C THR A 85 -12.81 35.30 -22.54
N CYS A 86 -12.77 34.00 -22.21
CA CYS A 86 -11.74 33.46 -21.34
C CYS A 86 -10.38 33.44 -22.02
N ALA A 87 -9.34 33.88 -21.31
CA ALA A 87 -7.97 33.74 -21.74
C ALA A 87 -7.51 32.27 -21.74
N ALA A 88 -6.48 31.98 -22.54
CA ALA A 88 -5.92 30.63 -22.71
C ALA A 88 -5.15 30.13 -21.47
N ASP A 89 -4.76 31.04 -20.57
CA ASP A 89 -4.13 30.72 -19.28
C ASP A 89 -5.08 30.03 -18.28
N GLY A 90 -6.39 30.10 -18.54
CA GLY A 90 -7.42 29.53 -17.68
C GLY A 90 -7.87 30.45 -16.54
N GLU A 91 -7.46 31.71 -16.50
CA GLU A 91 -7.86 32.68 -15.47
C GLU A 91 -9.16 33.43 -15.82
N GLY A 92 -9.89 32.91 -16.81
CA GLY A 92 -11.13 33.48 -17.29
C GLY A 92 -10.91 34.77 -18.06
N GLY A 93 -11.95 35.57 -18.19
CA GLY A 93 -11.87 36.90 -18.80
C GLY A 93 -13.04 37.77 -18.38
N PRO A 94 -13.18 38.99 -18.92
CA PRO A 94 -14.29 39.88 -18.60
C PRO A 94 -15.62 39.16 -18.84
N TRP A 95 -16.39 38.97 -17.77
CA TRP A 95 -17.66 38.21 -17.76
C TRP A 95 -17.59 36.79 -18.34
N GLY A 96 -16.40 36.19 -18.38
CA GLY A 96 -16.15 34.82 -18.81
C GLY A 96 -15.54 33.99 -17.69
N ASN A 97 -16.29 33.02 -17.19
CA ASN A 97 -15.83 32.05 -16.21
C ASN A 97 -15.07 30.92 -16.92
N ALA A 98 -13.78 30.77 -16.62
CA ALA A 98 -13.08 29.51 -16.85
C ALA A 98 -13.51 28.56 -15.72
N VAL A 99 -14.30 27.53 -16.06
CA VAL A 99 -14.94 26.64 -15.08
C VAL A 99 -14.18 25.34 -14.98
N TYR A 100 -14.02 24.83 -13.77
CA TYR A 100 -13.27 23.61 -13.48
C TYR A 100 -14.08 22.66 -12.60
N LYS A 101 -14.06 21.37 -12.94
CA LYS A 101 -14.60 20.27 -12.12
C LYS A 101 -13.51 19.75 -11.22
N ILE A 102 -13.74 19.71 -9.91
CA ILE A 102 -12.80 19.12 -8.95
C ILE A 102 -12.88 17.59 -9.07
N THR A 103 -11.74 16.96 -9.33
CA THR A 103 -11.63 15.51 -9.58
C THR A 103 -11.08 14.74 -8.38
N GLY A 104 -10.89 15.38 -7.23
CA GLY A 104 -10.42 14.76 -5.97
C GLY A 104 -11.27 15.08 -4.75
N GLY A 105 -11.42 14.11 -3.83
CA GLY A 105 -12.12 14.27 -2.54
C GLY A 105 -11.49 15.32 -1.61
N PRO A 106 -12.14 15.74 -0.52
CA PRO A 106 -11.69 16.88 0.32
C PRO A 106 -10.24 16.77 0.84
N ILE A 107 -9.49 17.87 0.88
CA ILE A 107 -8.19 17.98 1.59
C ILE A 107 -8.49 18.52 3.00
N GLU A 108 -7.97 17.85 4.02
CA GLU A 108 -7.91 18.36 5.39
C GLU A 108 -6.86 19.50 5.48
N PRO A 109 -7.09 20.56 6.28
CA PRO A 109 -6.18 21.70 6.36
C PRO A 109 -4.75 21.32 6.81
N PRO A 110 -3.71 22.03 6.34
CA PRO A 110 -2.31 21.72 6.65
C PRO A 110 -2.00 21.99 8.13
N GLY A 111 -1.67 20.93 8.86
CA GLY A 111 -1.05 21.00 10.18
C GLY A 111 0.46 21.25 10.11
N PRO A 112 1.10 21.66 11.21
CA PRO A 112 2.51 22.06 11.25
C PRO A 112 3.48 20.92 10.89
N VAL A 113 4.55 21.30 10.19
CA VAL A 113 5.64 20.43 9.71
C VAL A 113 6.43 19.89 10.89
N ASN A 114 6.17 18.63 11.25
CA ASN A 114 7.06 17.82 12.07
C ASN A 114 7.34 16.54 11.28
N HIS A 115 8.62 16.26 10.97
CA HIS A 115 9.09 15.09 10.20
C HIS A 115 8.85 13.71 10.88
N VAL A 116 7.95 13.67 11.86
CA VAL A 116 7.63 12.53 12.69
C VAL A 116 6.24 12.04 12.27
N CYS A 117 6.20 11.03 11.39
CA CYS A 117 4.97 10.47 10.80
C CYS A 117 4.01 9.88 11.82
N LEU A 118 4.53 9.39 12.94
CA LEU A 118 3.74 9.01 14.10
C LEU A 118 4.32 9.84 15.22
N GLY A 119 3.56 10.83 15.73
CA GLY A 119 3.96 11.59 16.93
C GLY A 119 4.47 10.59 17.96
N GLN A 120 5.55 10.91 18.68
CA GLN A 120 6.39 10.02 19.50
C GLN A 120 5.56 9.13 20.47
N LEU A 121 4.89 8.12 19.91
CA LEU A 121 4.09 7.10 20.57
C LEU A 121 4.88 5.83 20.31
N SER A 122 5.65 5.46 21.31
CA SER A 122 6.35 4.21 21.34
C SER A 122 5.30 3.10 21.44
N CYS A 123 4.96 2.48 20.31
CA CYS A 123 4.26 1.21 20.28
C CYS A 123 5.13 0.13 20.92
N GLN A 124 5.19 0.13 22.25
CA GLN A 124 5.84 -0.90 23.04
C GLN A 124 4.78 -1.93 23.37
N THR A 125 4.60 -2.87 22.46
CA THR A 125 3.72 -4.02 22.67
C THR A 125 4.65 -5.20 23.01
N PRO A 126 4.68 -5.68 24.27
CA PRO A 126 5.67 -6.67 24.70
C PRO A 126 5.63 -7.96 23.87
N LYS A 127 4.48 -8.29 23.28
CA LYS A 127 4.34 -9.32 22.24
C LYS A 127 3.03 -9.14 21.45
N PRO A 128 3.05 -8.56 20.24
CA PRO A 128 1.84 -8.49 19.42
C PRO A 128 1.42 -9.88 18.90
N GLY A 129 0.12 -10.08 18.70
CA GLY A 129 -0.37 -11.20 17.90
C GLY A 129 0.00 -11.00 16.44
N THR A 130 0.25 -12.09 15.72
CA THR A 130 0.64 -12.06 14.30
C THR A 130 -0.30 -12.94 13.48
N CYS A 131 -0.89 -12.38 12.43
CA CYS A 131 -1.50 -13.15 11.34
C CYS A 131 -0.55 -13.10 10.14
N LEU A 132 -0.41 -14.23 9.44
CA LEU A 132 0.45 -14.36 8.28
C LEU A 132 -0.31 -15.01 7.13
N ALA A 133 -0.24 -14.40 5.95
CA ALA A 133 -0.65 -15.00 4.69
C ALA A 133 0.54 -15.04 3.74
N TRP A 134 0.82 -16.18 3.09
CA TRP A 134 1.92 -16.29 2.13
C TRP A 134 1.65 -17.34 1.05
N GLY A 135 2.34 -17.24 -0.08
CA GLY A 135 2.26 -18.26 -1.13
C GLY A 135 0.96 -18.12 -1.91
N ASP A 136 0.27 -19.24 -2.15
CA ASP A 136 -0.92 -19.30 -3.00
C ASP A 136 -2.22 -19.75 -2.30
N PRO A 137 -2.81 -18.90 -1.45
CA PRO A 137 -2.29 -18.42 -0.19
C PRO A 137 -2.57 -19.40 0.97
N HIS A 138 -1.54 -19.62 1.77
CA HIS A 138 -1.57 -20.26 3.08
C HIS A 138 -1.74 -19.22 4.16
N TYR A 139 -2.49 -19.55 5.21
CA TYR A 139 -2.80 -18.62 6.29
C TYR A 139 -2.47 -19.23 7.65
N ILE A 140 -1.89 -18.41 8.52
CA ILE A 140 -1.81 -18.64 9.97
C ILE A 140 -2.52 -17.47 10.64
N THR A 141 -3.59 -17.76 11.37
CA THR A 141 -4.39 -16.77 12.10
C THR A 141 -3.65 -16.24 13.34
N PHE A 142 -4.22 -15.24 14.00
CA PHE A 142 -3.64 -14.68 15.22
C PHE A 142 -3.49 -15.68 16.37
N ASP A 143 -4.32 -16.72 16.42
CA ASP A 143 -4.25 -17.79 17.43
C ASP A 143 -3.57 -19.06 16.90
N ASN A 144 -2.81 -18.95 15.81
CA ASN A 144 -2.02 -20.01 15.19
C ASN A 144 -2.82 -21.15 14.54
N ARG A 145 -4.08 -20.90 14.16
CA ARG A 145 -4.83 -21.84 13.32
C ARG A 145 -4.35 -21.72 11.88
N ARG A 146 -4.03 -22.85 11.26
CA ARG A 146 -3.77 -22.93 9.82
C ARG A 146 -5.06 -23.10 9.03
N HIS A 147 -5.13 -22.45 7.88
CA HIS A 147 -6.03 -22.82 6.80
C HIS A 147 -5.43 -22.43 5.44
N ASP A 148 -5.87 -23.10 4.39
CA ASP A 148 -5.43 -22.85 3.01
C ASP A 148 -6.65 -22.53 2.17
N PHE A 149 -6.57 -21.49 1.33
CA PHE A 149 -7.72 -21.05 0.54
C PHE A 149 -7.31 -20.31 -0.73
N GLN A 150 -7.56 -20.95 -1.88
CA GLN A 150 -7.13 -20.53 -3.22
C GLN A 150 -8.17 -19.72 -4.00
N GLY A 151 -8.90 -18.84 -3.33
CA GLY A 151 -9.90 -18.02 -3.99
C GLY A 151 -9.33 -16.84 -4.79
N THR A 152 -10.02 -16.44 -5.87
CA THR A 152 -9.61 -15.36 -6.78
C THR A 152 -10.50 -14.11 -6.70
N CYS A 153 -11.07 -13.83 -5.53
CA CYS A 153 -11.80 -12.60 -5.23
C CYS A 153 -10.96 -11.65 -4.36
N LYS A 154 -11.61 -10.58 -3.89
CA LYS A 154 -11.17 -9.80 -2.75
C LYS A 154 -11.68 -10.43 -1.46
N TYR A 155 -10.79 -10.66 -0.49
CA TYR A 155 -11.12 -11.28 0.79
C TYR A 155 -10.72 -10.41 1.97
N VAL A 156 -11.54 -10.42 3.03
CA VAL A 156 -11.27 -9.68 4.26
C VAL A 156 -10.36 -10.51 5.16
N LEU A 157 -9.10 -10.09 5.28
CA LEU A 157 -8.15 -10.72 6.21
C LEU A 157 -8.44 -10.33 7.65
N VAL A 158 -8.60 -9.03 7.90
CA VAL A 158 -8.90 -8.48 9.23
C VAL A 158 -9.92 -7.36 9.10
N ARG A 159 -10.92 -7.37 9.96
CA ARG A 159 -11.90 -6.30 10.13
C ARG A 159 -12.03 -5.97 11.61
N HIS A 160 -11.97 -4.68 11.89
CA HIS A 160 -12.22 -4.05 13.18
C HIS A 160 -13.16 -2.85 12.96
N ALA A 161 -13.65 -2.23 14.03
CA ALA A 161 -14.43 -0.99 13.93
C ALA A 161 -13.65 0.16 13.26
N ASP A 162 -12.34 0.24 13.54
CA ASP A 162 -11.49 1.35 13.10
C ASP A 162 -10.74 1.10 11.78
N PHE A 163 -10.61 -0.16 11.36
CA PHE A 163 -9.84 -0.52 10.16
C PHE A 163 -10.27 -1.84 9.54
N THR A 164 -9.98 -1.98 8.24
CA THR A 164 -10.13 -3.22 7.49
C THR A 164 -8.88 -3.46 6.65
N VAL A 165 -8.38 -4.70 6.65
CA VAL A 165 -7.36 -5.21 5.75
C VAL A 165 -8.01 -6.25 4.84
N ALA A 166 -7.89 -6.05 3.54
CA ALA A 166 -8.35 -6.98 2.53
C ALA A 166 -7.24 -7.28 1.53
N VAL A 167 -7.32 -8.45 0.88
CA VAL A 167 -6.41 -8.86 -0.17
C VAL A 167 -7.19 -9.20 -1.43
N ARG A 168 -6.76 -8.70 -2.59
CA ARG A 168 -7.30 -9.14 -3.89
C ARG A 168 -6.38 -10.22 -4.43
N ASN A 169 -6.95 -11.39 -4.70
CA ASN A 169 -6.22 -12.51 -5.28
C ASN A 169 -6.68 -12.77 -6.71
N VAL A 170 -5.78 -13.05 -7.65
CA VAL A 170 -6.11 -13.29 -9.07
C VAL A 170 -5.35 -14.50 -9.59
N HIS A 171 -5.82 -15.10 -10.69
CA HIS A 171 -4.97 -15.96 -11.50
C HIS A 171 -3.97 -15.11 -12.29
N ARG A 172 -2.73 -15.59 -12.41
CA ARG A 172 -1.73 -14.98 -13.30
C ARG A 172 -1.87 -15.57 -14.70
N PRO A 173 -2.01 -14.73 -15.76
CA PRO A 173 -1.95 -15.21 -17.13
C PRO A 173 -0.66 -16.01 -17.39
N GLY A 174 -0.78 -17.15 -18.08
CA GLY A 174 0.38 -18.01 -18.40
C GLY A 174 0.95 -18.81 -17.22
N ARG A 175 0.30 -18.79 -16.05
CA ARG A 175 0.62 -19.67 -14.90
C ARG A 175 -0.54 -20.64 -14.64
N SER A 176 -0.33 -21.57 -13.69
CA SER A 176 -1.39 -22.47 -13.22
C SER A 176 -2.63 -21.66 -12.83
N GLN A 177 -3.79 -22.06 -13.36
CA GLN A 177 -5.10 -21.49 -13.01
C GLN A 177 -5.76 -22.26 -11.86
N ARG A 178 -4.98 -23.09 -11.15
CA ARG A 178 -5.42 -23.86 -9.98
C ARG A 178 -4.94 -23.25 -8.67
N VAL A 179 -4.35 -22.06 -8.72
CA VAL A 179 -3.61 -21.40 -7.62
C VAL A 179 -3.77 -19.90 -7.74
N ALA A 180 -3.99 -19.22 -6.62
CA ALA A 180 -4.28 -17.79 -6.60
C ALA A 180 -3.06 -16.96 -6.17
N PHE A 181 -2.96 -15.73 -6.67
CA PHE A 181 -1.86 -14.81 -6.35
C PHE A 181 -2.38 -13.49 -5.80
N CYS A 182 -1.72 -12.96 -4.77
CA CYS A 182 -1.99 -11.61 -4.29
C CYS A 182 -1.68 -10.56 -5.37
N ASP A 183 -2.72 -9.91 -5.90
CA ASP A 183 -2.63 -8.79 -6.83
C ASP A 183 -2.40 -7.47 -6.08
N ARG A 184 -3.10 -7.26 -4.96
CA ARG A 184 -2.92 -6.08 -4.11
C ARG A 184 -3.45 -6.29 -2.70
N VAL A 185 -2.87 -5.56 -1.75
CA VAL A 185 -3.38 -5.42 -0.39
C VAL A 185 -4.10 -4.07 -0.27
N GLU A 186 -5.29 -4.07 0.33
CA GLU A 186 -6.07 -2.86 0.62
C GLU A 186 -6.23 -2.67 2.13
N VAL A 187 -5.91 -1.47 2.62
CA VAL A 187 -6.09 -1.08 4.02
C VAL A 187 -6.99 0.14 4.07
N THR A 188 -8.13 0.01 4.74
CA THR A 188 -9.00 1.14 5.08
C THR A 188 -8.79 1.48 6.54
N VAL A 189 -8.33 2.69 6.86
CA VAL A 189 -8.09 3.14 8.24
C VAL A 189 -8.19 4.67 8.33
N TYR A 190 -8.84 5.19 9.36
CA TYR A 190 -9.05 6.64 9.54
C TYR A 190 -9.64 7.39 8.32
N GLY A 191 -10.49 6.72 7.54
CA GLY A 191 -11.05 7.27 6.30
C GLY A 191 -10.09 7.27 5.09
N TYR A 192 -8.85 6.81 5.26
CA TYR A 192 -7.93 6.57 4.14
C TYR A 192 -8.14 5.18 3.56
N LYS A 193 -8.15 5.10 2.23
CA LYS A 193 -8.04 3.86 1.45
C LYS A 193 -6.62 3.75 0.90
N ILE A 194 -5.82 2.88 1.47
CA ILE A 194 -4.45 2.60 1.06
C ILE A 194 -4.45 1.32 0.24
N GLN A 195 -3.82 1.32 -0.94
CA GLN A 195 -3.63 0.13 -1.76
C GLN A 195 -2.14 -0.06 -2.03
N ILE A 196 -1.63 -1.26 -1.78
CA ILE A 196 -0.27 -1.65 -2.16
C ILE A 196 -0.41 -2.72 -3.24
N ARG A 197 -0.11 -2.36 -4.48
CA ARG A 197 -0.22 -3.30 -5.62
C ARG A 197 1.02 -4.18 -5.72
N SER A 198 0.82 -5.38 -6.26
CA SER A 198 1.90 -6.31 -6.58
C SER A 198 2.85 -5.70 -7.62
N GLY A 199 4.11 -6.11 -7.58
CA GLY A 199 5.21 -5.49 -8.34
C GLY A 199 6.37 -4.99 -7.48
N GLY A 200 6.60 -5.62 -6.33
CA GLY A 200 7.74 -5.33 -5.45
C GLY A 200 7.55 -4.10 -4.56
N GLY A 201 6.31 -3.75 -4.20
CA GLY A 201 6.01 -2.74 -3.18
C GLY A 201 6.20 -1.30 -3.65
N ARG A 202 6.30 -1.08 -4.96
CA ARG A 202 6.65 0.22 -5.57
C ARG A 202 5.44 1.07 -5.94
N ASP A 203 4.25 0.47 -5.93
CA ASP A 203 3.01 1.13 -6.35
C ASP A 203 2.04 1.22 -5.17
N VAL A 204 2.18 2.32 -4.40
CA VAL A 204 1.29 2.64 -3.28
C VAL A 204 0.33 3.75 -3.69
N LEU A 205 -0.97 3.47 -3.56
CA LEU A 205 -2.05 4.43 -3.78
C LEU A 205 -2.67 4.80 -2.43
N VAL A 206 -2.87 6.10 -2.19
CA VAL A 206 -3.65 6.61 -1.06
C VAL A 206 -4.83 7.40 -1.62
N ASN A 207 -6.04 6.94 -1.34
CA ASN A 207 -7.30 7.47 -1.89
C ASN A 207 -7.28 7.55 -3.43
N GLY A 208 -6.68 6.55 -4.08
CA GLY A 208 -6.53 6.47 -5.54
C GLY A 208 -5.34 7.24 -6.13
N TYR A 209 -4.62 8.02 -5.33
CA TYR A 209 -3.44 8.76 -5.80
C TYR A 209 -2.15 8.01 -5.50
N ARG A 210 -1.30 7.86 -6.52
CA ARG A 210 0.04 7.31 -6.34
C ARG A 210 0.88 8.19 -5.42
N ARG A 211 1.60 7.57 -4.49
CA ARG A 211 2.48 8.25 -3.54
C ARG A 211 3.88 7.65 -3.55
N SER A 212 4.88 8.52 -3.55
CA SER A 212 6.28 8.12 -3.32
C SER A 212 6.52 8.00 -1.82
N LEU A 213 7.04 6.85 -1.40
CA LEU A 213 7.32 6.56 0.01
C LEU A 213 8.60 7.28 0.49
N PRO A 214 8.67 7.66 1.79
CA PRO A 214 7.66 7.46 2.84
C PRO A 214 6.50 8.46 2.76
N VAL A 215 5.35 8.08 3.34
CA VAL A 215 4.13 8.89 3.43
C VAL A 215 3.64 8.93 4.87
N CYS A 216 3.38 10.13 5.38
CA CYS A 216 2.68 10.33 6.65
C CYS A 216 1.23 10.79 6.40
N LEU A 217 0.25 10.14 7.02
CA LEU A 217 -1.16 10.55 6.95
C LEU A 217 -1.62 11.02 8.34
N ASN A 218 -1.85 12.33 8.47
CA ASN A 218 -2.34 13.00 9.69
C ASN A 218 -1.60 12.66 10.99
N ARG A 219 -0.31 12.32 10.91
CA ARG A 219 0.50 11.85 12.05
C ARG A 219 -0.04 10.58 12.73
N LYS A 220 -0.98 9.87 12.08
CA LYS A 220 -1.66 8.66 12.57
C LYS A 220 -1.29 7.40 11.80
N VAL A 221 -0.88 7.55 10.53
CA VAL A 221 -0.43 6.44 9.69
C VAL A 221 0.90 6.80 9.06
N SER A 222 1.86 5.88 9.15
CA SER A 222 3.14 5.93 8.45
C SER A 222 3.18 4.80 7.44
N ILE A 223 3.51 5.12 6.18
CA ILE A 223 3.74 4.14 5.13
C ILE A 223 5.18 4.32 4.66
N SER A 224 5.97 3.26 4.67
CA SER A 224 7.42 3.33 4.42
C SER A 224 7.95 2.04 3.82
N ILE A 225 9.13 2.10 3.22
CA ILE A 225 9.89 0.90 2.87
C ILE A 225 10.70 0.45 4.09
N SER A 226 10.65 -0.84 4.40
CA SER A 226 11.45 -1.48 5.43
C SER A 226 11.97 -2.81 4.89
N GLY A 227 13.25 -2.86 4.54
CA GLY A 227 13.85 -4.04 3.92
C GLY A 227 13.40 -4.21 2.47
N LEU A 228 12.91 -5.39 2.12
CA LEU A 228 12.25 -5.68 0.83
C LEU A 228 10.72 -5.46 0.88
N ASN A 229 10.19 -4.90 1.98
CA ASN A 229 8.76 -4.83 2.23
C ASN A 229 8.24 -3.38 2.31
N VAL A 230 6.96 -3.21 2.01
CA VAL A 230 6.19 -2.02 2.41
C VAL A 230 5.62 -2.25 3.80
N LEU A 231 5.86 -1.28 4.69
CA LEU A 231 5.41 -1.27 6.07
C LEU A 231 4.41 -0.14 6.29
N ILE A 232 3.21 -0.49 6.73
CA ILE A 232 2.21 0.42 7.28
C ILE A 232 2.24 0.30 8.81
N GLN A 233 2.35 1.42 9.51
CA GLN A 233 2.23 1.51 10.96
C GLN A 233 1.20 2.58 11.33
N THR A 234 0.42 2.32 12.38
CA THR A 234 -0.53 3.29 12.91
C THR A 234 -0.20 3.69 14.35
N ASP A 235 -0.75 4.81 14.79
CA ASP A 235 -0.73 5.30 16.18
C ASP A 235 -1.48 4.39 17.17
N ARG A 236 -2.26 3.41 16.68
CA ARG A 236 -2.91 2.35 17.47
C ARG A 236 -2.12 1.05 17.51
N CYS A 237 -0.87 1.07 17.04
CA CYS A 237 0.08 -0.04 17.11
C CYS A 237 -0.33 -1.29 16.32
N PHE A 238 -1.33 -1.17 15.46
CA PHE A 238 -1.52 -2.09 14.35
C PHE A 238 -0.43 -1.82 13.30
N SER A 239 0.09 -2.89 12.69
CA SER A 239 1.00 -2.78 11.57
C SER A 239 0.76 -3.87 10.53
N LEU A 240 1.05 -3.52 9.28
CA LEU A 240 0.99 -4.43 8.14
C LEU A 240 2.31 -4.37 7.37
N THR A 241 2.86 -5.54 7.06
CA THR A 241 4.03 -5.70 6.20
C THR A 241 3.62 -6.49 4.97
N TYR A 242 3.90 -5.97 3.77
CA TYR A 242 3.65 -6.68 2.51
C TYR A 242 4.91 -6.62 1.63
N ASP A 243 5.33 -7.76 1.09
CA ASP A 243 6.49 -7.89 0.21
C ASP A 243 6.23 -7.36 -1.22
N GLY A 244 5.01 -6.94 -1.53
CA GLY A 244 4.65 -6.52 -2.88
C GLY A 244 4.48 -7.68 -3.86
N ASN A 245 4.35 -8.91 -3.36
CA ASN A 245 4.21 -10.10 -4.19
C ASN A 245 3.27 -11.13 -3.56
N HIS A 246 3.66 -11.83 -2.50
CA HIS A 246 2.92 -12.99 -2.00
C HIS A 246 2.78 -13.08 -0.48
N ARG A 247 3.50 -12.28 0.32
CA ARG A 247 3.53 -12.40 1.78
C ARG A 247 2.97 -11.16 2.47
N VAL A 248 1.87 -11.33 3.21
CA VAL A 248 1.25 -10.31 4.05
C VAL A 248 1.37 -10.72 5.51
N GLU A 249 1.96 -9.88 6.35
CA GLU A 249 2.02 -10.05 7.80
C GLU A 249 1.28 -8.91 8.48
N ILE A 250 0.38 -9.25 9.40
CA ILE A 250 -0.40 -8.30 10.18
C ILE A 250 -0.09 -8.51 11.65
N LYS A 251 0.32 -7.44 12.34
CA LYS A 251 0.57 -7.45 13.78
C LYS A 251 -0.39 -6.53 14.52
N ALA A 252 -0.96 -7.04 15.60
CA ALA A 252 -1.90 -6.31 16.44
C ALA A 252 -1.57 -6.47 17.94
N PRO A 253 -1.67 -5.41 18.77
CA PRO A 253 -1.54 -5.53 20.22
C PRO A 253 -2.66 -6.36 20.83
N ALA A 254 -2.39 -6.89 22.04
CA ALA A 254 -3.37 -7.64 22.82
C ALA A 254 -4.68 -6.88 23.13
N SER A 255 -4.69 -5.54 23.01
CA SER A 255 -5.90 -4.72 23.13
C SER A 255 -6.97 -5.02 22.07
N TYR A 256 -6.59 -5.66 20.96
CA TYR A 256 -7.49 -6.13 19.90
C TYR A 256 -8.03 -7.56 20.12
N LYS A 257 -7.62 -8.24 21.20
CA LYS A 257 -8.07 -9.62 21.45
C LYS A 257 -9.60 -9.70 21.53
N GLY A 258 -10.19 -10.64 20.80
CA GLY A 258 -11.64 -10.85 20.70
C GLY A 258 -12.42 -9.73 20.00
N LYS A 259 -11.73 -8.75 19.39
CA LYS A 259 -12.35 -7.62 18.67
C LYS A 259 -12.12 -7.66 17.17
N LEU A 260 -11.26 -8.56 16.70
CA LEU A 260 -10.99 -8.77 15.29
C LEU A 260 -11.96 -9.80 14.71
N ARG A 261 -12.15 -9.74 13.39
CA ARG A 261 -12.87 -10.73 12.59
C ARG A 261 -12.22 -10.79 11.21
N GLY A 262 -12.51 -11.82 10.42
CA GLY A 262 -11.94 -12.01 9.09
C GLY A 262 -11.16 -13.31 9.01
N MET A 263 -10.53 -13.57 7.86
CA MET A 263 -9.77 -14.81 7.64
C MET A 263 -8.60 -15.01 8.62
N CYS A 264 -8.09 -13.95 9.25
CA CYS A 264 -7.07 -14.04 10.30
C CYS A 264 -7.60 -14.46 11.68
N GLY A 265 -8.88 -14.86 11.78
CA GLY A 265 -9.48 -15.26 13.03
C GLY A 265 -9.96 -14.09 13.90
N ASN A 266 -10.34 -14.40 15.14
CA ASN A 266 -10.92 -13.43 16.08
C ASN A 266 -9.92 -12.91 17.15
N TYR A 267 -8.74 -13.54 17.22
CA TYR A 267 -7.66 -13.23 18.15
C TYR A 267 -8.07 -13.34 19.62
N ASN A 268 -8.79 -14.37 20.03
CA ASN A 268 -9.21 -14.60 21.42
C ASN A 268 -8.32 -15.61 22.18
N GLY A 269 -7.35 -16.24 21.51
CA GLY A 269 -6.50 -17.30 22.03
C GLY A 269 -7.02 -18.72 21.81
N GLN A 270 -8.08 -18.91 21.01
CA GLN A 270 -8.74 -20.19 20.76
C GLN A 270 -8.66 -20.59 19.27
N PRO A 271 -7.67 -21.42 18.88
CA PRO A 271 -7.47 -21.76 17.46
C PRO A 271 -8.66 -22.53 16.84
N ASN A 272 -9.51 -23.16 17.65
CA ASN A 272 -10.62 -23.99 17.19
C ASN A 272 -11.83 -23.17 16.67
N ASP A 273 -11.96 -21.89 17.05
CA ASP A 273 -13.03 -21.00 16.59
C ASP A 273 -12.56 -19.96 15.56
N ASP A 274 -11.28 -19.97 15.19
CA ASP A 274 -10.73 -18.99 14.25
C ASP A 274 -11.33 -19.06 12.84
N ASN A 275 -12.05 -20.13 12.52
CA ASN A 275 -12.84 -20.34 11.29
C ASN A 275 -14.31 -19.87 11.40
N LEU A 276 -14.61 -18.90 12.27
CA LEU A 276 -15.92 -18.25 12.35
C LEU A 276 -16.24 -17.43 11.09
N MET A 277 -17.36 -17.75 10.44
CA MET A 277 -17.91 -16.98 9.31
C MET A 277 -18.54 -15.67 9.81
N PRO A 278 -18.85 -14.69 8.93
CA PRO A 278 -19.46 -13.42 9.35
C PRO A 278 -20.74 -13.55 10.18
N GLY A 279 -21.52 -14.61 9.95
CA GLY A 279 -22.75 -14.94 10.69
C GLY A 279 -22.53 -15.60 12.06
N GLY A 280 -21.28 -15.83 12.48
CA GLY A 280 -20.93 -16.42 13.78
C GLY A 280 -20.98 -17.96 13.83
N GLN A 281 -21.23 -18.62 12.69
CA GLN A 281 -21.12 -20.07 12.58
C GLN A 281 -19.68 -20.48 12.25
N VAL A 282 -19.22 -21.57 12.86
CA VAL A 282 -17.91 -22.16 12.58
C VAL A 282 -17.98 -22.94 11.26
N ALA A 283 -17.14 -22.60 10.30
CA ALA A 283 -17.10 -23.28 9.00
C ALA A 283 -16.52 -24.70 9.12
N SER A 284 -17.12 -25.69 8.45
CA SER A 284 -16.62 -27.07 8.46
C SER A 284 -15.34 -27.29 7.65
N THR A 285 -15.06 -26.42 6.67
CA THR A 285 -13.90 -26.52 5.78
C THR A 285 -13.27 -25.16 5.52
N SER A 286 -11.99 -25.13 5.16
CA SER A 286 -11.27 -23.90 4.75
C SER A 286 -11.90 -23.26 3.51
N LEU A 287 -12.47 -24.06 2.61
CA LEU A 287 -13.16 -23.56 1.42
C LEU A 287 -14.43 -22.77 1.79
N LEU A 288 -15.28 -23.34 2.65
CA LEU A 288 -16.48 -22.67 3.15
C LEU A 288 -16.10 -21.41 3.92
N TYR A 289 -15.05 -21.50 4.74
CA TYR A 289 -14.55 -20.37 5.51
C TYR A 289 -14.09 -19.22 4.60
N GLY A 290 -13.22 -19.48 3.63
CA GLY A 290 -12.70 -18.45 2.73
C GLY A 290 -13.76 -17.81 1.84
N ASN A 291 -14.68 -18.59 1.26
CA ASN A 291 -15.82 -18.07 0.49
C ASN A 291 -16.71 -17.15 1.35
N SER A 292 -16.91 -17.47 2.62
CA SER A 292 -17.71 -16.63 3.53
C SER A 292 -17.11 -15.24 3.79
N TRP A 293 -15.82 -15.04 3.47
CA TRP A 293 -15.09 -13.79 3.70
C TRP A 293 -14.79 -13.00 2.42
N ILE A 294 -15.51 -13.27 1.31
CA ILE A 294 -15.53 -12.37 0.16
C ILE A 294 -15.89 -10.95 0.63
N ALA A 295 -15.13 -9.97 0.16
CA ALA A 295 -15.30 -8.59 0.59
C ALA A 295 -16.67 -8.06 0.11
N PRO A 296 -17.36 -7.24 0.92
CA PRO A 296 -18.68 -6.71 0.54
C PRO A 296 -18.70 -5.90 -0.76
N ASP A 297 -17.56 -5.33 -1.16
CA ASP A 297 -17.39 -4.57 -2.41
C ASP A 297 -16.93 -5.42 -3.60
N ASP A 298 -16.97 -6.76 -3.47
CA ASP A 298 -16.71 -7.76 -4.52
C ASP A 298 -17.83 -8.84 -4.52
N ASP A 299 -19.07 -8.41 -4.26
CA ASP A 299 -20.28 -9.24 -4.06
C ASP A 299 -20.73 -10.04 -5.29
N THR A 300 -20.22 -9.70 -6.46
CA THR A 300 -20.44 -10.44 -7.72
C THR A 300 -19.40 -11.51 -7.98
N CYS A 301 -18.36 -11.62 -7.13
CA CYS A 301 -17.32 -12.62 -7.31
C CYS A 301 -17.86 -14.02 -6.95
N PRO A 302 -17.70 -15.02 -7.84
CA PRO A 302 -18.21 -16.35 -7.57
C PRO A 302 -17.43 -17.06 -6.47
N ASP A 303 -18.14 -17.86 -5.69
CA ASP A 303 -17.54 -18.80 -4.75
C ASP A 303 -16.54 -19.72 -5.46
N THR A 304 -15.41 -19.94 -4.79
CA THR A 304 -14.41 -20.92 -5.22
C THR A 304 -14.94 -22.33 -4.98
N ARG A 305 -14.75 -23.24 -5.94
CA ARG A 305 -15.24 -24.62 -5.85
C ARG A 305 -14.07 -25.59 -5.60
N PRO A 306 -14.30 -26.77 -4.99
CA PRO A 306 -13.22 -27.71 -4.69
C PRO A 306 -12.38 -28.10 -5.92
N GLN A 307 -13.03 -28.32 -7.06
CA GLN A 307 -12.38 -28.72 -8.31
C GLN A 307 -11.49 -27.64 -8.94
N ASP A 308 -11.62 -26.38 -8.51
CA ASP A 308 -10.88 -25.27 -9.10
C ASP A 308 -9.45 -25.22 -8.55
N ASN A 309 -9.19 -25.83 -7.39
CA ASN A 309 -7.93 -25.67 -6.65
C ASN A 309 -7.01 -26.88 -6.77
N PHE A 310 -5.71 -26.64 -6.67
CA PHE A 310 -4.72 -27.69 -6.43
C PHE A 310 -4.93 -28.28 -5.04
N ASP A 311 -4.90 -29.60 -4.92
CA ASP A 311 -5.08 -30.30 -3.65
C ASP A 311 -3.80 -31.03 -3.23
N SER A 312 -3.59 -31.19 -1.92
CA SER A 312 -2.44 -31.93 -1.40
C SER A 312 -2.36 -33.38 -1.91
N ASN A 313 -3.50 -34.00 -2.24
CA ASN A 313 -3.59 -35.33 -2.84
C ASN A 313 -3.11 -35.38 -4.30
N ASP A 314 -3.02 -34.22 -4.98
CA ASP A 314 -2.44 -34.13 -6.32
C ASP A 314 -0.91 -34.26 -6.30
N ILE A 315 -0.27 -34.18 -5.13
CA ILE A 315 1.18 -34.27 -4.98
C ILE A 315 1.61 -35.73 -5.08
N ARG A 316 2.25 -36.09 -6.20
CA ARG A 316 2.81 -37.43 -6.40
C ARG A 316 3.87 -37.72 -5.32
N PRO A 317 3.94 -38.95 -4.77
CA PRO A 317 4.95 -39.32 -3.76
C PRO A 317 6.39 -39.01 -4.19
N ALA A 318 6.71 -39.22 -5.48
CA ALA A 318 8.03 -38.91 -6.04
C ALA A 318 8.35 -37.40 -6.03
N ASP A 319 7.36 -36.54 -6.33
CA ASP A 319 7.54 -35.09 -6.28
C ASP A 319 7.70 -34.61 -4.83
N ARG A 320 6.91 -35.16 -3.90
CA ARG A 320 7.06 -34.88 -2.47
C ARG A 320 8.46 -35.22 -1.98
N GLN A 321 8.96 -36.41 -2.28
CA GLN A 321 10.33 -36.81 -1.91
C GLN A 321 11.38 -35.89 -2.54
N ARG A 322 11.21 -35.52 -3.81
CA ARG A 322 12.11 -34.61 -4.53
C ARG A 322 12.17 -33.23 -3.89
N TYR A 323 11.03 -32.64 -3.50
CA TYR A 323 10.98 -31.30 -2.93
C TYR A 323 11.35 -31.24 -1.45
N LEU A 324 11.23 -32.37 -0.72
CA LEU A 324 11.77 -32.51 0.63
C LEU A 324 13.31 -32.55 0.69
N HIS A 325 13.99 -32.64 -0.46
CA HIS A 325 15.45 -32.63 -0.51
C HIS A 325 16.04 -31.31 0.07
N PRO A 326 17.20 -31.34 0.77
CA PRO A 326 17.82 -30.15 1.37
C PRO A 326 18.23 -29.04 0.39
N SER A 327 18.29 -29.32 -0.92
CA SER A 327 18.49 -28.29 -1.96
C SER A 327 17.20 -27.58 -2.39
N LYS A 328 16.06 -27.98 -1.82
CA LYS A 328 14.70 -27.47 -2.09
C LYS A 328 14.04 -27.11 -0.74
N CYS A 329 12.81 -27.55 -0.47
CA CYS A 329 12.06 -27.20 0.75
C CYS A 329 12.70 -27.79 2.02
N GLY A 330 13.44 -28.90 1.89
CA GLY A 330 14.19 -29.49 3.00
C GLY A 330 15.23 -28.54 3.62
N LEU A 331 15.66 -27.50 2.90
CA LEU A 331 16.60 -26.49 3.41
C LEU A 331 16.08 -25.80 4.68
N LEU A 332 14.76 -25.58 4.75
CA LEU A 332 14.09 -24.89 5.85
C LEU A 332 14.32 -25.60 7.20
N LYS A 333 14.35 -26.93 7.20
CA LYS A 333 14.53 -27.76 8.40
C LYS A 333 15.92 -28.39 8.52
N ALA A 334 16.85 -28.05 7.64
CA ALA A 334 18.18 -28.65 7.66
C ALA A 334 18.92 -28.28 8.96
N ALA A 335 19.36 -29.29 9.72
CA ALA A 335 19.99 -29.11 11.03
C ALA A 335 21.25 -28.22 10.98
N ASN A 336 22.06 -28.39 9.94
CA ASN A 336 23.25 -27.57 9.67
C ASN A 336 22.99 -26.52 8.57
N GLY A 337 21.72 -26.20 8.31
CA GLY A 337 21.30 -25.25 7.30
C GLY A 337 21.40 -23.79 7.75
N PRO A 338 21.12 -22.85 6.83
CA PRO A 338 21.18 -21.42 7.11
C PRO A 338 20.07 -20.96 8.08
N PHE A 339 18.99 -21.73 8.21
CA PHE A 339 17.87 -21.44 9.09
C PHE A 339 17.93 -22.14 10.45
N ARG A 340 19.02 -22.84 10.80
CA ARG A 340 19.07 -23.64 12.04
C ARG A 340 18.79 -22.84 13.31
N SER A 341 19.20 -21.56 13.37
CA SER A 341 18.92 -20.64 14.48
C SER A 341 17.46 -20.20 14.55
N CYS A 342 16.73 -20.32 13.44
CA CYS A 342 15.31 -19.98 13.32
C CYS A 342 14.41 -21.12 13.78
N ASN A 343 14.82 -22.38 13.59
CA ASN A 343 13.98 -23.56 13.85
C ASN A 343 13.48 -23.66 15.30
N SER A 344 14.21 -23.10 16.27
CA SER A 344 13.81 -23.02 17.69
C SER A 344 12.91 -21.84 18.03
N ILE A 345 12.78 -20.86 17.13
CA ILE A 345 12.00 -19.62 17.31
C ILE A 345 10.69 -19.72 16.54
N VAL A 346 10.75 -20.22 15.30
CA VAL A 346 9.61 -20.44 14.40
C VAL A 346 9.69 -21.87 13.91
N SER A 347 8.66 -22.68 14.17
CA SER A 347 8.62 -24.06 13.69
C SER A 347 8.68 -24.10 12.15
N PRO A 348 9.59 -24.88 11.54
CA PRO A 348 9.68 -24.99 10.08
C PRO A 348 8.60 -25.90 9.47
N THR A 349 7.84 -26.65 10.27
CA THR A 349 6.95 -27.72 9.79
C THR A 349 5.96 -27.23 8.75
N GLU A 350 5.19 -26.18 9.05
CA GLU A 350 4.19 -25.65 8.12
C GLU A 350 4.84 -25.00 6.89
N PHE A 351 5.98 -24.33 7.06
CA PHE A 351 6.73 -23.75 5.95
C PHE A 351 7.30 -24.80 5.00
N VAL A 352 7.71 -25.97 5.52
CA VAL A 352 8.15 -27.10 4.71
C VAL A 352 6.99 -27.70 3.92
N GLU A 353 5.85 -27.93 4.58
CA GLU A 353 4.67 -28.53 3.93
C GLU A 353 4.09 -27.63 2.84
N THR A 354 3.94 -26.34 3.13
CA THR A 354 3.49 -25.33 2.14
C THR A 354 4.49 -25.15 1.00
N CYS A 355 5.81 -25.14 1.28
CA CYS A 355 6.80 -25.13 0.22
C CYS A 355 6.70 -26.36 -0.70
N VAL A 356 6.48 -27.56 -0.16
CA VAL A 356 6.33 -28.78 -0.98
C VAL A 356 5.06 -28.70 -1.82
N PHE A 357 3.97 -28.19 -1.24
CA PHE A 357 2.70 -27.95 -1.94
C PHE A 357 2.90 -27.00 -3.13
N ASP A 358 3.45 -25.82 -2.90
CA ASP A 358 3.69 -24.84 -3.97
C ASP A 358 4.63 -25.41 -5.04
N MET A 359 5.72 -26.06 -4.61
CA MET A 359 6.66 -26.65 -5.57
C MET A 359 6.00 -27.71 -6.44
N ALA A 360 5.03 -28.46 -5.93
CA ALA A 360 4.23 -29.39 -6.72
C ALA A 360 3.24 -28.66 -7.64
N ALA A 361 2.50 -27.69 -7.11
CA ALA A 361 1.52 -26.90 -7.86
C ALA A 361 2.16 -26.15 -9.06
N TYR A 362 3.42 -25.73 -8.90
CA TYR A 362 4.20 -25.01 -9.89
C TYR A 362 5.27 -25.87 -10.58
N ARG A 363 5.18 -27.20 -10.50
CA ARG A 363 6.08 -28.14 -11.23
C ARG A 363 7.57 -27.87 -11.03
N GLY A 364 7.95 -27.43 -9.83
CA GLY A 364 9.33 -27.25 -9.40
C GLY A 364 9.95 -25.90 -9.74
N ASP A 365 9.13 -24.89 -10.07
CA ASP A 365 9.56 -23.51 -10.37
C ASP A 365 10.51 -22.97 -9.30
N GLN A 366 11.71 -22.56 -9.73
CA GLN A 366 12.75 -22.07 -8.84
C GLN A 366 12.37 -20.74 -8.15
N LEU A 367 11.57 -19.89 -8.79
CA LEU A 367 11.09 -18.65 -8.19
C LEU A 367 10.17 -18.94 -7.00
N VAL A 368 9.32 -19.97 -7.11
CA VAL A 368 8.39 -20.41 -6.07
C VAL A 368 9.14 -20.97 -4.87
N LEU A 369 10.22 -21.73 -5.10
CA LEU A 369 11.12 -22.13 -4.02
C LEU A 369 11.67 -20.91 -3.28
N CYS A 370 12.20 -19.92 -4.02
CA CYS A 370 12.81 -18.74 -3.41
C CYS A 370 11.81 -17.89 -2.62
N GLN A 371 10.55 -17.84 -3.06
CA GLN A 371 9.45 -17.19 -2.34
C GLN A 371 9.14 -17.90 -1.02
N ASN A 372 9.06 -19.22 -1.03
CA ASN A 372 8.86 -20.01 0.20
C ASN A 372 10.02 -19.90 1.19
N LEU A 373 11.26 -19.94 0.70
CA LEU A 373 12.45 -19.72 1.52
C LEU A 373 12.48 -18.30 2.12
N GLN A 374 12.12 -17.28 1.34
CA GLN A 374 12.01 -15.90 1.81
C GLN A 374 10.93 -15.78 2.90
N ALA A 375 9.77 -16.41 2.73
CA ALA A 375 8.68 -16.32 3.69
C ALA A 375 9.07 -16.83 5.09
N TYR A 376 9.85 -17.91 5.16
CA TYR A 376 10.38 -18.43 6.41
C TYR A 376 11.51 -17.55 6.98
N ALA A 377 12.39 -17.03 6.12
CA ALA A 377 13.43 -16.08 6.53
C ALA A 377 12.82 -14.84 7.19
N ASP A 378 11.79 -14.26 6.56
CA ASP A 378 11.07 -13.10 7.07
C ASP A 378 10.32 -13.41 8.38
N ALA A 379 9.66 -14.56 8.47
CA ALA A 379 9.01 -15.00 9.70
C ALA A 379 10.02 -15.15 10.86
N CYS A 380 11.20 -15.70 10.57
CA CYS A 380 12.29 -15.81 11.55
C CYS A 380 12.77 -14.43 12.03
N VAL A 381 13.08 -13.51 11.12
CA VAL A 381 13.52 -12.14 11.46
C VAL A 381 12.42 -11.40 12.24
N SER A 382 11.17 -11.56 11.81
CA SER A 382 9.98 -10.98 12.45
C SER A 382 9.78 -11.45 13.90
N ALA A 383 10.18 -12.70 14.20
CA ALA A 383 10.18 -13.29 15.54
C ALA A 383 11.47 -13.00 16.34
N GLY A 384 12.41 -12.22 15.80
CA GLY A 384 13.66 -11.84 16.46
C GLY A 384 14.84 -12.78 16.20
N GLY A 385 14.67 -13.78 15.35
CA GLY A 385 15.73 -14.66 14.90
C GLY A 385 16.67 -14.01 13.88
N LYS A 386 17.81 -14.66 13.64
CA LYS A 386 18.84 -14.20 12.70
C LYS A 386 19.22 -15.36 11.78
N PRO A 387 18.58 -15.51 10.60
CA PRO A 387 18.98 -16.53 9.65
C PRO A 387 20.40 -16.23 9.14
N GLN A 388 21.17 -17.27 8.84
CA GLN A 388 22.44 -17.13 8.12
C GLN A 388 22.20 -16.92 6.63
N GLN A 389 23.28 -16.67 5.88
CA GLN A 389 23.21 -16.46 4.44
C GLN A 389 22.68 -17.68 3.72
N TRP A 390 21.48 -17.54 3.16
CA TRP A 390 20.78 -18.57 2.40
C TRP A 390 20.70 -18.25 0.90
N ARG A 391 20.78 -16.96 0.54
CA ARG A 391 20.89 -16.48 -0.85
C ARG A 391 22.34 -16.45 -1.31
N ARG A 392 22.58 -16.87 -2.55
CA ARG A 392 23.90 -16.83 -3.21
C ARG A 392 23.75 -16.63 -4.71
N SER A 393 24.85 -16.32 -5.40
CA SER A 393 24.84 -16.23 -6.86
C SER A 393 24.28 -17.52 -7.48
N GLY A 394 23.35 -17.37 -8.43
CA GLY A 394 22.64 -18.49 -9.06
C GLY A 394 21.57 -19.20 -8.20
N PHE A 395 21.39 -18.81 -6.93
CA PHE A 395 20.36 -19.40 -6.07
C PHE A 395 19.65 -18.32 -5.26
N CYS A 396 18.44 -18.00 -5.71
CA CYS A 396 17.60 -16.99 -5.06
C CYS A 396 18.34 -15.65 -4.89
N ALA A 397 19.09 -15.21 -5.91
CA ALA A 397 19.67 -13.86 -5.88
C ALA A 397 18.56 -12.80 -5.96
N VAL A 398 18.72 -11.70 -5.22
CA VAL A 398 17.80 -10.55 -5.29
C VAL A 398 18.42 -9.50 -6.21
N PRO A 399 17.79 -9.17 -7.35
CA PRO A 399 18.24 -8.08 -8.19
C PRO A 399 17.87 -6.75 -7.52
N CYS A 400 18.89 -5.93 -7.24
CA CYS A 400 18.69 -4.60 -6.68
C CYS A 400 18.61 -3.54 -7.79
N PRO A 401 17.84 -2.45 -7.58
CA PRO A 401 17.81 -1.32 -8.50
C PRO A 401 19.21 -0.72 -8.78
N PRO A 402 19.38 0.03 -9.88
CA PRO A 402 20.61 0.80 -10.10
C PRO A 402 21.00 1.64 -8.88
N HIS A 403 22.30 1.75 -8.62
CA HIS A 403 22.88 2.47 -7.48
C HIS A 403 22.47 1.91 -6.12
N SER A 404 22.29 0.59 -6.04
CA SER A 404 22.09 -0.13 -4.80
C SER A 404 22.66 -1.54 -4.86
N HIS A 405 22.94 -2.10 -3.69
CA HIS A 405 23.44 -3.46 -3.54
C HIS A 405 22.63 -4.25 -2.51
N TYR A 406 22.63 -5.57 -2.67
CA TYR A 406 21.97 -6.47 -1.74
C TYR A 406 22.71 -6.53 -0.40
N SER A 407 21.97 -6.46 0.70
CA SER A 407 22.47 -6.77 2.05
C SER A 407 21.47 -7.62 2.81
N GLN A 408 21.96 -8.67 3.45
CA GLN A 408 21.15 -9.52 4.32
C GLN A 408 20.76 -8.86 5.64
N CYS A 409 21.53 -7.85 6.07
CA CYS A 409 21.35 -7.18 7.35
C CYS A 409 21.61 -5.69 7.15
N ALA A 410 20.57 -5.00 6.67
CA ALA A 410 20.53 -3.56 6.53
C ALA A 410 19.68 -2.93 7.62
N THR A 411 19.88 -1.64 7.88
CA THR A 411 18.95 -0.86 8.72
C THR A 411 17.54 -0.92 8.12
N PRO A 412 16.49 -1.19 8.93
CA PRO A 412 15.10 -1.11 8.46
C PRO A 412 14.63 0.35 8.29
N CYS A 413 15.46 1.33 8.68
CA CYS A 413 15.22 2.76 8.50
C CYS A 413 16.26 3.34 7.51
N PRO A 414 16.10 3.15 6.19
CA PRO A 414 17.05 3.70 5.21
C PRO A 414 16.97 5.23 5.13
N ARG A 415 18.05 5.88 4.70
CA ARG A 415 18.02 7.31 4.36
C ARG A 415 17.13 7.52 3.14
N THR A 416 16.25 8.50 3.22
CA THR A 416 15.31 8.82 2.14
C THR A 416 15.41 10.29 1.74
N CYS A 417 14.86 10.66 0.59
CA CYS A 417 14.74 12.07 0.21
C CYS A 417 13.90 12.90 1.20
N ALA A 418 12.98 12.27 1.94
CA ALA A 418 12.15 12.94 2.95
C ALA A 418 12.85 13.05 4.33
N ASP A 419 13.91 12.28 4.54
CA ASP A 419 14.60 12.12 5.82
C ASP A 419 16.05 11.70 5.56
N SER A 420 16.90 12.71 5.34
CA SER A 420 18.29 12.54 4.93
C SER A 420 19.27 12.45 6.11
N GLY A 421 18.80 12.60 7.35
CA GLY A 421 19.60 12.60 8.58
C GLY A 421 19.70 11.22 9.25
N PRO A 422 20.73 10.98 10.08
CA PRO A 422 20.83 9.74 10.84
C PRO A 422 19.77 9.71 11.93
N ARG A 423 18.71 8.91 11.73
CA ARG A 423 17.80 8.55 12.82
C ARG A 423 18.34 7.32 13.55
N PRO A 424 18.40 7.34 14.90
CA PRO A 424 18.61 6.13 15.67
C PRO A 424 17.52 5.11 15.31
N CYS A 425 17.91 4.01 14.67
CA CYS A 425 17.03 2.91 14.33
C CYS A 425 17.41 1.72 15.21
N THR A 426 16.66 1.51 16.29
CA THR A 426 16.94 0.47 17.30
C THR A 426 16.31 -0.89 16.96
N ARG A 427 15.73 -1.02 15.76
CA ARG A 427 15.08 -2.25 15.28
C ARG A 427 16.12 -3.22 14.74
N ASN A 428 15.81 -4.53 14.82
CA ASN A 428 16.62 -5.57 14.20
C ASN A 428 16.79 -5.28 12.70
N CYS A 429 17.99 -5.58 12.18
CA CYS A 429 18.25 -5.44 10.76
C CYS A 429 17.35 -6.35 9.92
N VAL A 430 17.14 -5.96 8.67
CA VAL A 430 16.30 -6.65 7.70
C VAL A 430 17.08 -6.85 6.40
N GLU A 431 16.71 -7.86 5.65
CA GLU A 431 17.20 -8.05 4.28
C GLU A 431 16.69 -6.91 3.38
N SER A 432 17.57 -6.32 2.57
CA SER A 432 17.23 -5.15 1.75
C SER A 432 18.16 -4.94 0.56
N CYS A 433 17.72 -4.09 -0.37
CA CYS A 433 18.61 -3.41 -1.31
C CYS A 433 18.98 -2.05 -0.72
N VAL A 434 20.27 -1.86 -0.43
CA VAL A 434 20.81 -0.67 0.21
C VAL A 434 21.34 0.27 -0.85
N CYS A 435 20.89 1.53 -0.84
CA CYS A 435 21.43 2.56 -1.74
C CYS A 435 22.94 2.75 -1.50
N ASP A 436 23.69 2.88 -2.59
CA ASP A 436 25.13 3.10 -2.54
C ASP A 436 25.46 4.49 -1.95
N ASN A 437 26.71 4.68 -1.53
CA ASN A 437 27.17 5.95 -0.99
C ASN A 437 26.90 7.11 -1.97
N GLY A 438 26.30 8.19 -1.48
CA GLY A 438 25.88 9.35 -2.29
C GLY A 438 24.44 9.29 -2.82
N TYR A 439 23.77 8.14 -2.66
CA TYR A 439 22.37 7.94 -3.07
C TYR A 439 21.45 7.80 -1.85
N VAL A 440 20.18 8.18 -2.02
CA VAL A 440 19.12 8.04 -1.03
C VAL A 440 17.87 7.46 -1.66
N LEU A 441 17.04 6.80 -0.85
CA LEU A 441 15.82 6.17 -1.32
C LEU A 441 14.74 7.22 -1.63
N SER A 442 14.17 7.16 -2.83
CA SER A 442 13.00 7.92 -3.26
C SER A 442 11.98 6.93 -3.86
N GLY A 443 10.88 6.68 -3.15
CA GLY A 443 9.97 5.60 -3.51
C GLY A 443 10.68 4.24 -3.49
N ALA A 444 10.95 3.68 -4.66
CA ALA A 444 11.63 2.39 -4.83
C ALA A 444 12.98 2.47 -5.56
N HIS A 445 13.50 3.69 -5.77
CA HIS A 445 14.73 3.95 -6.51
C HIS A 445 15.76 4.66 -5.63
N CYS A 446 17.03 4.39 -5.88
CA CYS A 446 18.13 5.12 -5.28
C CYS A 446 18.53 6.26 -6.21
N VAL A 447 18.37 7.50 -5.73
CA VAL A 447 18.65 8.71 -6.50
C VAL A 447 19.73 9.54 -5.79
N PRO A 448 20.54 10.32 -6.52
CA PRO A 448 21.46 11.26 -5.89
C PRO A 448 20.72 12.20 -4.94
N LEU A 449 21.32 12.57 -3.81
CA LEU A 449 20.67 13.49 -2.85
C LEU A 449 20.29 14.84 -3.50
N SER A 450 21.08 15.32 -4.46
CA SER A 450 20.80 16.53 -5.26
C SER A 450 19.57 16.40 -6.15
N SER A 451 19.15 15.17 -6.45
CA SER A 451 17.99 14.82 -7.28
C SER A 451 16.72 14.61 -6.45
N CYS A 452 16.78 14.81 -5.13
CA CYS A 452 15.57 14.80 -4.32
C CYS A 452 14.70 16.01 -4.67
N GLY A 453 13.41 15.75 -4.92
CA GLY A 453 12.43 16.83 -5.05
C GLY A 453 12.02 17.40 -3.68
N CYS A 454 10.94 18.17 -3.63
CA CYS A 454 10.49 18.81 -2.40
C CYS A 454 9.72 17.85 -1.49
N SER A 455 9.81 18.06 -0.17
CA SER A 455 8.86 17.50 0.80
C SER A 455 7.86 18.57 1.25
N LYS A 456 6.56 18.25 1.25
CA LYS A 456 5.50 19.12 1.80
C LYS A 456 4.53 18.27 2.62
N ASP A 457 4.26 18.68 3.86
CA ASP A 457 3.33 18.02 4.79
C ASP A 457 3.61 16.51 4.99
N GLY A 458 4.89 16.11 5.01
CA GLY A 458 5.29 14.72 5.16
C GLY A 458 5.11 13.85 3.91
N ASN A 459 4.81 14.45 2.75
CA ASN A 459 4.76 13.80 1.45
C ASN A 459 5.98 14.20 0.60
N LEU A 460 6.55 13.23 -0.11
CA LEU A 460 7.65 13.45 -1.06
C LEU A 460 7.10 13.66 -2.48
N TYR A 461 7.61 14.67 -3.17
CA TYR A 461 7.33 14.93 -4.58
C TYR A 461 8.62 14.78 -5.39
N GLU A 462 8.58 14.07 -6.52
CA GLU A 462 9.75 13.83 -7.37
C GLU A 462 10.13 15.09 -8.17
N SER A 463 11.43 15.30 -8.42
CA SER A 463 11.90 16.33 -9.33
C SER A 463 11.75 15.86 -10.78
N LYS A 464 11.20 16.69 -11.69
CA LYS A 464 11.29 16.41 -13.13
C LYS A 464 12.75 16.52 -13.58
N PHE A 465 13.31 15.42 -14.08
CA PHE A 465 14.42 15.53 -15.03
C PHE A 465 13.82 15.79 -16.41
N ASN A 466 14.25 16.88 -17.05
CA ASN A 466 14.05 17.04 -18.48
C ASN A 466 14.90 15.97 -19.17
N ASP A 467 14.29 14.86 -19.57
CA ASP A 467 14.79 14.09 -20.71
C ASP A 467 14.55 14.94 -21.97
N HIS A 468 15.39 15.96 -22.16
CA HIS A 468 15.65 16.44 -23.51
C HIS A 468 16.69 15.49 -24.09
N PRO A 469 16.36 14.69 -25.13
CA PRO A 469 17.43 14.12 -25.94
C PRO A 469 18.21 15.32 -26.49
N ALA A 470 19.51 15.35 -26.23
CA ALA A 470 20.43 16.25 -26.89
C ALA A 470 20.30 15.98 -28.39
N VAL A 471 19.59 16.85 -29.09
CA VAL A 471 19.65 16.91 -30.55
C VAL A 471 20.96 17.61 -30.86
N SER A 472 21.91 16.83 -31.37
CA SER A 472 23.15 17.25 -32.00
C SER A 472 22.91 18.21 -33.15
#